data_AF-A0A7C7X697-F1
#
_entry.id   AF-A0A7C7X697-F1
#
_cell.length_a   1.000
_cell.length_b   1.000
_cell.length_c   1.000
_cell.angle_alpha   90.00
_cell.angle_beta   90.00
_cell.angle_gamma   90.00
#
_symmetry.space_group_name_H-M   'P 1'
#
loop_
_entity.id
_entity.type
_entity.pdbx_description
1 polymer ?
#
loop_
_entity_poly.entity_id
_entity_poly.type
_entity_poly.pdbx_seq_one_letter_code
_entity_poly.pdbx_strand_id
1 'polypeptide(L)'
;ANAVDYTNLGTAEFLRADNGEFYFIEINARLQVEHPISEMVSGLDFVKLQLDIANGEPLPFKQSDLKMNGYAIECRINAEDTFLDFAPSTGPVPDVTIPSGPSVRCDTYLYPGCTVSPFYDSLMAKLCTWGQTFEESRLRMLNALNDFYIQGVETSIPLYKTILKTDEYKNGQLTTDFLKRFGIIDRLKEDLKNQRKDKQLAAIAAAVMHSTFYQSRV
;
A
#
# COMPACT_ATOMS: atom_id res chain seq x y z
N ALA A 1 8.14 -10.60 -25.95
CA ALA A 1 7.08 -9.81 -26.59
C ALA A 1 7.12 -9.92 -28.11
N ASN A 2 8.15 -9.39 -28.80
CA ASN A 2 8.23 -9.43 -30.27
C ASN A 2 8.18 -10.84 -30.88
N ALA A 3 8.81 -11.83 -30.24
CA ALA A 3 8.83 -13.22 -30.74
C ALA A 3 7.43 -13.89 -30.77
N VAL A 4 6.44 -13.31 -30.10
CA VAL A 4 5.07 -13.85 -30.00
C VAL A 4 4.02 -12.82 -30.42
N ASP A 5 4.44 -11.73 -31.07
CA ASP A 5 3.58 -10.62 -31.49
C ASP A 5 2.65 -10.13 -30.36
N TYR A 6 3.20 -10.02 -29.14
CA TYR A 6 2.43 -9.64 -27.95
C TYR A 6 1.82 -8.25 -28.15
N THR A 7 0.51 -8.14 -27.93
CA THR A 7 -0.24 -6.88 -28.00
C THR A 7 -0.83 -6.52 -26.64
N ASN A 8 -1.17 -5.24 -26.49
CA ASN A 8 -1.69 -4.68 -25.25
C ASN A 8 -0.65 -4.72 -24.10
N LEU A 9 -1.08 -4.48 -22.86
CA LEU A 9 -0.23 -4.46 -21.67
C LEU A 9 -0.06 -5.86 -21.08
N GLY A 10 1.11 -6.12 -20.51
CA GLY A 10 1.42 -7.34 -19.78
C GLY A 10 2.73 -7.20 -19.02
N THR A 11 2.91 -8.08 -18.03
CA THR A 11 4.13 -8.11 -17.21
C THR A 11 4.83 -9.45 -17.35
N ALA A 12 6.14 -9.42 -17.57
CA ALA A 12 6.99 -10.60 -17.46
C ALA A 12 7.67 -10.62 -16.09
N GLU A 13 7.50 -11.72 -15.36
CA GLU A 13 8.03 -11.87 -14.01
C GLU A 13 9.32 -12.69 -13.99
N PHE A 14 10.25 -12.28 -13.12
CA PHE A 14 11.55 -12.90 -12.97
C PHE A 14 11.90 -13.04 -11.49
N LEU A 15 12.51 -14.16 -11.11
CA LEU A 15 13.27 -14.26 -9.85
C LEU A 15 14.70 -13.79 -10.08
N ARG A 16 15.23 -13.00 -9.15
CA ARG A 16 16.65 -12.64 -9.12
C ARG A 16 17.34 -13.45 -8.02
N ALA A 17 18.29 -14.29 -8.39
CA ALA A 17 19.11 -15.04 -7.44
C ALA A 17 20.18 -14.14 -6.79
N ASP A 18 20.77 -14.60 -5.68
CA ASP A 18 21.79 -13.86 -4.93
C ASP A 18 23.04 -13.55 -5.77
N ASN A 19 23.34 -14.39 -6.76
CA ASN A 19 24.43 -14.19 -7.73
C ASN A 19 24.11 -13.12 -8.79
N GLY A 20 22.90 -12.54 -8.77
CA GLY A 20 22.43 -11.52 -9.70
C GLY A 20 21.77 -12.03 -10.97
N GLU A 21 21.69 -13.35 -11.17
CA GLU A 21 21.03 -13.94 -12.35
C GLU A 21 19.51 -13.83 -12.27
N PHE A 22 18.87 -13.68 -13.43
CA PHE A 22 17.43 -13.57 -13.57
C PHE A 22 16.85 -14.83 -14.21
N TYR A 23 15.80 -15.36 -13.58
CA TYR A 23 15.10 -16.56 -14.02
C TYR A 23 13.65 -16.20 -14.32
N PHE A 24 13.24 -16.35 -15.58
CA PHE A 24 11.86 -16.13 -16.00
C PHE A 24 10.92 -17.09 -15.28
N ILE A 25 9.77 -16.58 -14.84
CA ILE A 25 8.73 -17.37 -14.17
C ILE A 25 7.49 -17.44 -15.07
N GLU A 26 6.89 -16.29 -15.36
CA GLU A 26 5.61 -16.21 -16.05
C GLU A 26 5.40 -14.88 -16.78
N ILE A 27 4.36 -14.85 -17.62
CA ILE A 27 3.81 -13.63 -18.22
C ILE A 27 2.38 -13.47 -17.73
N ASN A 28 2.11 -12.38 -17.03
CA ASN A 28 0.77 -11.91 -16.74
C ASN A 28 0.24 -11.15 -17.95
N ALA A 29 -0.62 -11.79 -18.74
CA ALA A 29 -1.16 -11.24 -19.99
C ALA A 29 -2.32 -10.24 -19.76
N ARG A 30 -2.17 -9.37 -18.76
CA ARG A 30 -3.17 -8.38 -18.31
C ARG A 30 -2.48 -7.30 -17.48
N LEU A 31 -3.21 -6.21 -17.21
CA LEU A 31 -2.76 -5.20 -16.25
C LEU A 31 -2.65 -5.82 -14.84
N GLN A 32 -1.60 -5.46 -14.12
CA GLN A 32 -1.39 -5.88 -12.74
C GLN A 32 -1.95 -4.87 -11.75
N VAL A 33 -2.21 -5.32 -10.52
CA VAL A 33 -2.79 -4.49 -9.46
C VAL A 33 -1.87 -3.29 -9.16
N GLU A 34 -0.56 -3.55 -9.16
CA GLU A 34 0.57 -2.66 -8.89
C GLU A 34 0.99 -1.77 -10.08
N HIS A 35 0.23 -1.71 -11.17
CA HIS A 35 0.52 -0.76 -12.26
C HIS A 35 0.65 0.71 -11.83
N PRO A 36 -0.04 1.24 -10.79
CA PRO A 36 0.03 2.65 -10.45
C PRO A 36 1.44 3.14 -10.11
N ILE A 37 2.31 2.30 -9.52
CA ILE A 37 3.69 2.72 -9.22
C ILE A 37 4.51 2.93 -10.50
N SER A 38 4.29 2.12 -11.54
CA SER A 38 4.92 2.31 -12.85
C SER A 38 4.37 3.54 -13.57
N GLU A 39 3.06 3.80 -13.48
CA GLU A 39 2.45 5.04 -14.00
C GLU A 39 3.05 6.28 -13.32
N MET A 40 3.18 6.27 -11.99
CA MET A 40 3.69 7.41 -11.23
C MET A 40 5.15 7.75 -11.55
N VAL A 41 6.01 6.77 -11.82
CA VAL A 41 7.41 7.04 -12.16
C VAL A 41 7.64 7.32 -13.64
N SER A 42 6.80 6.76 -14.53
CA SER A 42 6.93 6.97 -15.99
C SER A 42 6.15 8.18 -16.50
N GLY A 43 5.11 8.60 -15.78
CA GLY A 43 4.15 9.62 -16.22
C GLY A 43 3.16 9.14 -17.27
N LEU A 44 3.08 7.83 -17.51
CA LEU A 44 2.17 7.22 -18.48
C LEU A 44 0.91 6.73 -17.78
N ASP A 45 -0.24 6.88 -18.46
CA ASP A 45 -1.51 6.28 -18.05
C ASP A 45 -1.68 4.95 -18.77
N PHE A 46 -1.46 3.84 -18.05
CA PHE A 46 -1.48 2.51 -18.61
C PHE A 46 -2.89 2.07 -18.97
N VAL A 47 -3.91 2.39 -18.16
CA VAL A 47 -5.30 2.03 -18.48
C VAL A 47 -5.74 2.71 -19.77
N LYS A 48 -5.42 3.99 -19.95
CA LYS A 48 -5.70 4.72 -21.19
C LYS A 48 -4.94 4.11 -22.37
N LEU A 49 -3.63 3.86 -22.24
CA LEU A 49 -2.84 3.21 -23.30
C LEU A 49 -3.46 1.85 -23.70
N GLN A 50 -3.98 1.12 -22.73
CA GLN A 50 -4.66 -0.16 -22.94
C GLN A 50 -5.86 -0.04 -23.89
N LEU A 51 -6.66 1.01 -23.71
CA LEU A 51 -7.82 1.33 -24.55
C LEU A 51 -7.40 1.86 -25.91
N ASP A 52 -6.41 2.74 -25.98
CA ASP A 52 -5.90 3.31 -27.24
C ASP A 52 -5.33 2.19 -28.14
N ILE A 53 -4.51 1.28 -27.59
CA ILE A 53 -3.99 0.12 -28.31
C ILE A 53 -5.11 -0.81 -28.79
N ALA A 54 -6.15 -1.02 -27.96
CA ALA A 54 -7.29 -1.85 -28.34
C ALA A 54 -8.11 -1.22 -29.49
N ASN A 55 -8.10 0.11 -29.62
CA ASN A 55 -8.68 0.84 -30.76
C ASN A 55 -7.79 0.85 -32.00
N GLY A 56 -6.60 0.23 -31.95
CA GLY A 56 -5.64 0.18 -33.05
C GLY A 56 -4.76 1.43 -33.16
N GLU A 57 -4.77 2.31 -32.16
CA GLU A 57 -3.86 3.45 -32.12
C GLU A 57 -2.41 2.99 -31.91
N PRO A 58 -1.44 3.63 -32.56
CA PRO A 58 -0.03 3.32 -32.34
C PRO A 58 0.43 3.78 -30.95
N LEU A 59 1.50 3.17 -30.44
CA LEU A 59 2.14 3.65 -29.21
C LEU A 59 2.61 5.10 -29.38
N PRO A 60 2.27 6.02 -28.45
CA PRO A 60 2.56 7.45 -28.61
C PRO A 60 4.01 7.82 -28.23
N PHE A 61 4.88 6.84 -28.03
CA PHE A 61 6.27 7.02 -27.61
C PHE A 61 7.18 5.94 -28.17
N LYS A 62 8.48 6.25 -28.24
CA LYS A 62 9.55 5.29 -28.47
C LYS A 62 10.20 4.92 -27.14
N GLN A 63 10.94 3.80 -27.13
CA GLN A 63 11.70 3.38 -25.95
C GLN A 63 12.66 4.48 -25.43
N SER A 64 13.24 5.28 -26.32
CA SER A 64 14.14 6.39 -25.98
C SER A 64 13.48 7.55 -25.24
N ASP A 65 12.15 7.65 -25.34
CA ASP A 65 11.39 8.74 -24.74
C ASP A 65 11.03 8.42 -23.27
N LEU A 66 11.08 7.13 -22.90
CA LEU A 66 10.75 6.64 -21.57
C LEU A 66 11.83 7.00 -20.56
N LYS A 67 11.41 7.69 -19.49
CA LYS A 67 12.25 8.02 -18.34
C LYS A 67 11.54 7.59 -17.06
N MET A 68 12.28 6.94 -16.18
CA MET A 68 11.79 6.64 -14.82
C MET A 68 12.23 7.78 -13.91
N ASN A 69 11.27 8.53 -13.37
CA ASN A 69 11.50 9.68 -12.53
C ASN A 69 11.07 9.38 -11.09
N GLY A 70 11.97 9.59 -10.14
CA GLY A 70 11.70 9.42 -8.72
C GLY A 70 11.42 7.96 -8.33
N TYR A 71 10.70 7.80 -7.23
CA TYR A 71 10.40 6.52 -6.59
C TYR A 71 8.93 6.49 -6.19
N ALA A 72 8.26 5.38 -6.49
CA ALA A 72 6.90 5.14 -6.06
C ALA A 72 6.81 3.89 -5.17
N ILE A 73 5.93 3.92 -4.18
CA ILE A 73 5.65 2.80 -3.26
C ILE A 73 4.14 2.57 -3.29
N GLU A 74 3.72 1.31 -3.35
CA GLU A 74 2.33 0.90 -3.17
C GLU A 74 2.19 0.05 -1.89
N CYS A 75 1.13 0.28 -1.14
CA CYS A 75 0.67 -0.58 -0.06
C CYS A 75 -0.76 -1.03 -0.35
N ARG A 76 -1.00 -2.35 -0.29
CA ARG A 76 -2.32 -2.96 -0.47
C ARG A 76 -3.07 -2.99 0.85
N ILE A 77 -3.98 -2.06 1.02
CA ILE A 77 -4.77 -1.95 2.26
C ILE A 77 -5.84 -3.03 2.23
N ASN A 78 -5.55 -4.14 2.90
CA ASN A 78 -6.40 -5.31 2.97
C ASN A 78 -7.15 -5.32 4.29
N ALA A 79 -8.37 -5.85 4.26
CA ALA A 79 -9.15 -6.16 5.45
C ALA A 79 -8.74 -7.53 5.99
N GLU A 80 -7.67 -7.57 6.78
CA GLU A 80 -7.05 -8.82 7.27
C GLU A 80 -6.53 -8.63 8.69
N ASP A 81 -6.70 -9.65 9.53
CA ASP A 81 -6.08 -9.71 10.85
C ASP A 81 -4.69 -10.38 10.76
N THR A 82 -3.66 -9.55 10.86
CA THR A 82 -2.25 -9.98 10.81
C THR A 82 -1.88 -10.99 11.92
N PHE A 83 -2.58 -11.01 13.05
CA PHE A 83 -2.31 -11.95 14.15
C PHE A 83 -3.10 -13.25 14.07
N LEU A 84 -4.13 -13.28 13.23
CA LEU A 84 -4.90 -14.48 12.92
C LEU A 84 -4.52 -15.00 11.52
N ASP A 85 -3.22 -15.14 11.28
CA ASP A 85 -2.66 -15.67 10.01
C ASP A 85 -3.25 -14.98 8.76
N PHE A 86 -3.41 -13.66 8.82
CA PHE A 86 -3.98 -12.83 7.75
C PHE A 86 -5.42 -13.24 7.36
N ALA A 87 -6.19 -13.77 8.30
CA ALA A 87 -7.59 -14.09 8.08
C ALA A 87 -8.37 -12.83 7.64
N PRO A 88 -9.26 -12.94 6.62
CA PRO A 88 -10.09 -11.82 6.19
C PRO A 88 -10.95 -11.24 7.33
N SER A 89 -10.97 -9.92 7.42
CA SER A 89 -11.80 -9.15 8.34
C SER A 89 -12.94 -8.50 7.57
N THR A 90 -14.17 -9.00 7.77
CA THR A 90 -15.34 -8.61 6.98
C THR A 90 -16.35 -7.91 7.87
N GLY A 91 -17.10 -6.97 7.32
CA GLY A 91 -18.12 -6.26 8.09
C GLY A 91 -18.40 -4.85 7.59
N PRO A 92 -19.31 -4.13 8.26
CA PRO A 92 -19.59 -2.74 7.93
C PRO A 92 -18.37 -1.86 8.22
N VAL A 93 -18.19 -0.83 7.40
CA VAL A 93 -17.22 0.26 7.59
C VAL A 93 -18.04 1.52 7.87
N PRO A 94 -18.39 1.82 9.14
CA PRO A 94 -19.26 2.95 9.44
C PRO A 94 -18.64 4.30 9.04
N ASP A 95 -17.33 4.41 9.19
CA ASP A 95 -16.57 5.61 8.87
C ASP A 95 -15.20 5.27 8.28
N VAL A 96 -14.72 6.15 7.39
CA VAL A 96 -13.45 6.02 6.69
C VAL A 96 -12.89 7.40 6.33
N THR A 97 -11.63 7.63 6.65
CA THR A 97 -10.85 8.77 6.17
C THR A 97 -9.84 8.26 5.16
N ILE A 98 -10.05 8.61 3.89
CA ILE A 98 -9.12 8.28 2.81
C ILE A 98 -7.99 9.32 2.80
N PRO A 99 -6.70 8.92 2.82
CA PRO A 99 -5.60 9.85 2.83
C PRO A 99 -5.49 10.58 1.49
N SER A 100 -5.06 11.83 1.55
CA SER A 100 -4.85 12.68 0.38
C SER A 100 -3.65 13.58 0.59
N GLY A 101 -3.18 14.22 -0.49
CA GLY A 101 -2.06 15.15 -0.42
C GLY A 101 -1.17 15.09 -1.66
N PRO A 102 -0.13 15.94 -1.71
CA PRO A 102 0.80 15.98 -2.83
C PRO A 102 1.46 14.61 -3.05
N SER A 103 1.37 14.09 -4.27
CA SER A 103 1.97 12.80 -4.66
C SER A 103 1.45 11.60 -3.85
N VAL A 104 0.23 11.68 -3.32
CA VAL A 104 -0.51 10.57 -2.71
C VAL A 104 -1.69 10.23 -3.61
N ARG A 105 -1.75 8.98 -4.07
CA ARG A 105 -2.85 8.42 -4.86
C ARG A 105 -3.48 7.28 -4.07
N CYS A 106 -4.80 7.26 -3.99
CA CYS A 106 -5.53 6.17 -3.37
C CYS A 106 -6.62 5.66 -4.34
N ASP A 107 -6.44 4.46 -4.86
CA ASP A 107 -7.46 3.77 -5.66
C ASP A 107 -8.26 2.87 -4.70
N THR A 108 -9.52 3.21 -4.41
CA THR A 108 -10.34 2.49 -3.43
C THR A 108 -11.82 2.49 -3.79
N TYR A 109 -12.56 1.50 -3.29
CA TYR A 109 -14.02 1.48 -3.31
C TYR A 109 -14.64 1.95 -1.98
N LEU A 110 -13.84 2.22 -0.94
CA LEU A 110 -14.33 2.53 0.40
C LEU A 110 -15.11 3.84 0.43
N TYR A 111 -16.20 3.85 1.19
CA TYR A 111 -16.96 5.04 1.58
C TYR A 111 -17.65 4.80 2.93
N PRO A 112 -17.99 5.84 3.71
CA PRO A 112 -18.69 5.67 4.98
C PRO A 112 -20.01 4.91 4.81
N GLY A 113 -20.20 3.85 5.59
CA GLY A 113 -21.36 2.96 5.52
C GLY A 113 -21.23 1.79 4.52
N CYS A 114 -20.12 1.67 3.78
CA CYS A 114 -19.89 0.50 2.93
C CYS A 114 -19.69 -0.79 3.76
N THR A 115 -19.62 -1.95 3.11
CA THR A 115 -19.39 -3.23 3.77
C THR A 115 -18.30 -4.00 3.04
N VAL A 116 -17.32 -4.50 3.79
CA VAL A 116 -16.33 -5.45 3.29
C VAL A 116 -16.99 -6.82 3.18
N SER A 117 -17.08 -7.33 1.95
CA SER A 117 -17.72 -8.60 1.62
C SER A 117 -16.82 -9.79 1.98
N PRO A 118 -17.38 -10.90 2.50
CA PRO A 118 -16.63 -12.16 2.67
C PRO A 118 -16.42 -12.93 1.36
N PHE A 119 -17.02 -12.49 0.25
CA PHE A 119 -17.05 -13.25 -1.01
C PHE A 119 -15.96 -12.86 -2.01
N TYR A 120 -15.25 -11.75 -1.76
CA TYR A 120 -14.23 -11.22 -2.67
C TYR A 120 -12.89 -11.09 -1.95
N ASP A 121 -11.85 -10.71 -2.70
CA ASP A 121 -10.54 -10.40 -2.15
C ASP A 121 -10.63 -9.32 -1.06
N SER A 122 -9.76 -9.42 -0.05
CA SER A 122 -9.70 -8.51 1.11
C SER A 122 -9.21 -7.11 0.76
N LEU A 123 -8.69 -6.88 -0.46
CA LEU A 123 -8.17 -5.60 -0.92
C LEU A 123 -9.26 -4.52 -0.90
N MET A 124 -9.10 -3.54 -0.01
CA MET A 124 -9.99 -2.38 0.10
C MET A 124 -9.45 -1.14 -0.63
N ALA A 125 -8.14 -0.96 -0.64
CA ALA A 125 -7.50 0.18 -1.30
C ALA A 125 -6.07 -0.13 -1.74
N LYS A 126 -5.63 0.53 -2.80
CA LYS A 126 -4.22 0.65 -3.17
C LYS A 126 -3.77 2.05 -2.79
N LEU A 127 -2.88 2.16 -1.83
CA LEU A 127 -2.30 3.44 -1.44
C LEU A 127 -0.93 3.56 -2.08
N CYS A 128 -0.77 4.56 -2.94
CA CYS A 128 0.46 4.80 -3.67
C CYS A 128 1.02 6.18 -3.34
N THR A 129 2.33 6.25 -3.16
CA THR A 129 3.03 7.53 -2.98
C THR A 129 4.19 7.64 -3.95
N TRP A 130 4.52 8.87 -4.33
CA TRP A 130 5.69 9.17 -5.15
C TRP A 130 6.57 10.22 -4.47
N GLY A 131 7.88 10.17 -4.72
CA GLY A 131 8.83 11.20 -4.32
C GLY A 131 10.08 11.22 -5.20
N GLN A 132 10.82 12.33 -5.18
CA GLN A 132 12.06 12.47 -5.93
C GLN A 132 13.13 11.49 -5.44
N THR A 133 13.07 11.14 -4.15
CA THR A 133 13.89 10.11 -3.52
C THR A 133 13.03 9.01 -2.92
N PHE A 134 13.62 7.83 -2.73
CA PHE A 134 12.98 6.72 -2.03
C PHE A 134 12.51 7.14 -0.62
N GLU A 135 13.36 7.84 0.13
CA GLU A 135 13.03 8.31 1.48
C GLU A 135 11.86 9.29 1.50
N GLU A 136 11.78 10.18 0.52
CA GLU A 136 10.65 11.10 0.38
C GLU A 136 9.34 10.34 0.11
N SER A 137 9.35 9.35 -0.79
CA SER A 137 8.18 8.50 -1.04
C SER A 137 7.81 7.68 0.21
N ARG A 138 8.81 7.10 0.89
CA ARG A 138 8.62 6.31 2.13
C ARG A 138 8.01 7.13 3.26
N LEU A 139 8.50 8.35 3.48
CA LEU A 139 7.97 9.26 4.51
C LEU A 139 6.56 9.74 4.15
N ARG A 140 6.27 10.00 2.87
CA ARG A 140 4.90 10.27 2.41
C ARG A 140 3.97 9.09 2.65
N MET A 141 4.42 7.86 2.36
CA MET A 141 3.63 6.65 2.62
C MET A 141 3.33 6.51 4.11
N LEU A 142 4.32 6.74 4.98
CA LEU A 142 4.10 6.70 6.44
C LEU A 142 3.07 7.74 6.90
N ASN A 143 3.10 8.96 6.36
CA ASN A 143 2.12 10.00 6.67
C ASN A 143 0.73 9.62 6.15
N ALA A 144 0.63 9.17 4.89
CA ALA A 144 -0.63 8.73 4.31
C ALA A 144 -1.24 7.54 5.09
N LEU A 145 -0.44 6.59 5.55
CA LEU A 145 -0.88 5.49 6.42
C LEU A 145 -1.23 5.94 7.86
N ASN A 146 -0.72 7.08 8.33
CA ASN A 146 -1.16 7.68 9.60
C ASN A 146 -2.54 8.35 9.45
N ASP A 147 -2.81 8.93 8.30
CA ASP A 147 -4.06 9.64 8.00
C ASP A 147 -5.17 8.69 7.51
N PHE A 148 -4.82 7.47 7.07
CA PHE A 148 -5.79 6.47 6.63
C PHE A 148 -6.48 5.81 7.85
N TYR A 149 -7.73 6.20 8.07
CA TYR A 149 -8.59 5.63 9.11
C TYR A 149 -9.69 4.78 8.48
N ILE A 150 -9.88 3.56 8.99
CA ILE A 150 -10.95 2.64 8.60
C ILE A 150 -11.56 2.09 9.88
N GLN A 151 -12.86 2.29 10.08
CA GLN A 151 -13.57 1.79 11.26
C GLN A 151 -14.25 0.44 10.95
N GLY A 152 -14.23 -0.50 11.91
CA GLY A 152 -15.09 -1.70 11.89
C GLY A 152 -14.43 -2.99 11.39
N VAL A 153 -13.27 -2.91 10.75
CA VAL A 153 -12.49 -4.07 10.29
C VAL A 153 -11.01 -3.94 10.66
N GLU A 154 -10.33 -5.07 10.81
CA GLU A 154 -8.88 -5.12 10.95
C GLU A 154 -8.22 -4.84 9.59
N THR A 155 -7.03 -4.25 9.61
CA THR A 155 -6.35 -3.80 8.37
C THR A 155 -4.87 -4.11 8.37
N SER A 156 -4.28 -4.22 7.17
CA SER A 156 -2.83 -4.35 6.97
C SER A 156 -2.03 -3.06 7.25
N ILE A 157 -2.68 -1.93 7.56
CA ILE A 157 -2.04 -0.61 7.79
C ILE A 157 -0.94 -0.69 8.86
N PRO A 158 -1.16 -1.27 10.07
CA PRO A 158 -0.13 -1.34 11.09
C PRO A 158 1.12 -2.09 10.63
N LEU A 159 0.93 -3.19 9.89
CA LEU A 159 2.04 -3.98 9.35
C LEU A 159 2.92 -3.14 8.41
N TYR A 160 2.33 -2.41 7.46
CA TYR A 160 3.11 -1.56 6.56
C TYR A 160 3.84 -0.45 7.31
N LYS A 161 3.22 0.15 8.33
CA LYS A 161 3.89 1.15 9.17
C LYS A 161 5.11 0.57 9.89
N THR A 162 5.03 -0.66 10.37
CA THR A 162 6.17 -1.36 10.95
C THR A 162 7.25 -1.63 9.89
N ILE A 163 6.89 -2.20 8.73
CA ILE A 163 7.83 -2.49 7.63
C ILE A 163 8.59 -1.22 7.20
N LEU A 164 7.87 -0.14 6.91
CA LEU A 164 8.43 1.12 6.42
C LEU A 164 9.38 1.80 7.43
N LYS A 165 9.31 1.45 8.72
CA LYS A 165 10.20 1.98 9.76
C LYS A 165 11.47 1.15 9.96
N THR A 166 11.50 -0.09 9.46
CA THR A 166 12.68 -0.96 9.59
C THR A 166 13.86 -0.46 8.78
N ASP A 167 15.08 -0.69 9.28
CA ASP A 167 16.29 -0.32 8.55
C ASP A 167 16.54 -1.25 7.36
N GLU A 168 16.08 -2.49 7.45
CA GLU A 168 16.16 -3.47 6.36
C GLU A 168 15.35 -3.01 5.14
N TYR A 169 14.14 -2.48 5.34
CA TYR A 169 13.37 -1.88 4.25
C TYR A 169 14.03 -0.61 3.69
N LYS A 170 14.53 0.28 4.57
CA LYS A 170 15.22 1.52 4.14
C LYS A 170 16.46 1.25 3.29
N ASN A 171 17.19 0.18 3.63
CA ASN A 171 18.41 -0.22 2.94
C ASN A 171 18.15 -1.15 1.75
N GLY A 172 16.89 -1.42 1.38
CA GLY A 172 16.54 -2.27 0.25
C GLY A 172 16.90 -3.75 0.44
N GLN A 173 16.99 -4.23 1.68
CA GLN A 173 17.28 -5.63 2.00
C GLN A 173 16.02 -6.49 1.87
N LEU A 174 15.48 -6.55 0.66
CA LEU A 174 14.20 -7.19 0.36
C LEU A 174 14.41 -8.52 -0.36
N THR A 175 13.79 -9.57 0.17
CA THR A 175 13.69 -10.91 -0.42
C THR A 175 12.29 -11.47 -0.15
N THR A 176 11.88 -12.52 -0.85
CA THR A 176 10.52 -13.08 -0.74
C THR A 176 10.20 -13.62 0.66
N ASP A 177 11.21 -13.90 1.48
CA ASP A 177 11.08 -14.36 2.88
C ASP A 177 11.21 -13.23 3.92
N PHE A 178 11.23 -11.95 3.50
CA PHE A 178 11.49 -10.76 4.33
C PHE A 178 10.76 -10.77 5.68
N LEU A 179 9.44 -11.00 5.68
CA LEU A 179 8.62 -10.96 6.90
C LEU A 179 9.09 -11.98 7.94
N LYS A 180 9.41 -13.20 7.48
CA LYS A 180 9.90 -14.29 8.32
C LYS A 180 11.34 -14.05 8.74
N ARG A 181 12.21 -13.68 7.79
CA ARG A 181 13.64 -13.45 7.99
C ARG A 181 13.92 -12.41 9.08
N PHE A 182 13.15 -11.33 9.11
CA PHE A 182 13.34 -10.23 10.06
C PHE A 182 12.34 -10.21 11.22
N GLY A 183 11.50 -11.25 11.35
CA GLY A 183 10.54 -11.37 12.46
C GLY A 183 9.57 -10.19 12.54
N ILE A 184 9.09 -9.70 11.39
CA ILE A 184 8.33 -8.44 11.30
C ILE A 184 7.03 -8.51 12.12
N ILE A 185 6.40 -9.68 12.21
CA ILE A 185 5.17 -9.87 12.99
C ILE A 185 5.43 -9.64 14.49
N ASP A 186 6.59 -10.03 15.01
CA ASP A 186 6.92 -9.82 16.42
C ASP A 186 7.27 -8.36 16.70
N ARG A 187 7.95 -7.67 15.77
CA ARG A 187 8.16 -6.22 15.83
C ARG A 187 6.81 -5.46 15.82
N LEU A 188 5.87 -5.90 14.99
CA LEU A 188 4.52 -5.34 14.95
C LEU A 188 3.79 -5.50 16.30
N LYS A 189 3.88 -6.67 16.94
CA LYS A 189 3.31 -6.89 18.28
C LYS A 189 3.87 -5.88 19.29
N GLU A 190 5.18 -5.65 19.26
CA GLU A 190 5.85 -4.69 20.13
C GLU A 190 5.41 -3.25 19.86
N ASP A 191 5.35 -2.85 18.58
CA ASP A 191 4.87 -1.53 18.15
C ASP A 191 3.45 -1.25 18.65
N LEU A 192 2.54 -2.20 18.49
CA LEU A 192 1.16 -2.06 18.96
C LEU A 192 1.05 -2.01 20.48
N LYS A 193 1.88 -2.79 21.20
CA LYS A 193 1.94 -2.75 22.66
C LYS A 193 2.40 -1.37 23.15
N ASN A 194 3.40 -0.77 22.50
CA ASN A 194 3.90 0.56 22.83
C ASN A 194 2.84 1.64 22.52
N GLN A 195 2.22 1.57 21.34
CA GLN A 195 1.12 2.49 20.98
C GLN A 195 -0.07 2.42 21.95
N ARG A 196 -0.43 1.22 22.44
CA ARG A 196 -1.48 1.06 23.45
C ARG A 196 -1.12 1.77 24.76
N LYS A 197 0.13 1.67 25.22
CA LYS A 197 0.61 2.38 26.42
C LYS A 197 0.54 3.90 26.23
N ASP A 198 0.96 4.41 25.08
CA ASP A 198 0.92 5.85 24.79
C ASP A 198 -0.51 6.38 24.75
N LYS A 199 -1.42 5.62 24.09
CA LYS A 199 -2.85 5.97 24.04
C LYS A 199 -3.55 5.89 25.39
N GLN A 200 -3.12 4.98 26.29
CA GLN A 200 -3.68 4.90 27.65
C GLN A 200 -3.45 6.19 28.43
N LEU A 201 -2.25 6.77 28.35
CA LEU A 201 -1.96 8.05 29.01
C LEU A 201 -2.84 9.18 28.45
N ALA A 202 -2.97 9.27 27.13
CA ALA A 202 -3.84 10.27 26.48
C ALA A 202 -5.32 10.09 26.88
N ALA A 203 -5.81 8.84 26.93
CA ALA A 203 -7.18 8.54 27.32
C ALA A 203 -7.46 8.88 28.80
N ILE A 204 -6.53 8.56 29.70
CA ILE A 204 -6.63 8.94 31.13
C ILE A 204 -6.65 10.47 31.25
N ALA A 205 -5.74 11.18 30.57
CA ALA A 205 -5.72 12.64 30.58
C ALA A 205 -7.02 13.25 30.06
N ALA A 206 -7.57 12.72 28.95
CA ALA A 206 -8.85 13.15 28.40
C ALA A 206 -10.02 12.92 29.38
N ALA A 207 -10.07 11.76 30.03
CA ALA A 207 -11.09 11.45 31.03
C ALA A 207 -11.00 12.37 32.25
N VAL A 208 -9.78 12.64 32.75
CA VAL A 208 -9.56 13.56 33.88
C VAL A 208 -9.97 14.99 33.49
N MET A 209 -9.55 15.48 32.32
CA MET A 209 -9.95 16.82 31.83
C MET A 209 -11.47 16.94 31.66
N HIS A 210 -12.13 15.89 31.15
CA HIS A 210 -13.58 15.87 31.02
C HIS A 210 -14.27 15.89 32.40
N SER A 211 -13.78 15.10 33.36
CA SER A 211 -14.29 15.06 34.73
C SER A 211 -14.14 16.41 35.44
N THR A 212 -12.98 17.05 35.35
CA THR A 212 -12.73 18.35 36.00
C THR A 212 -13.55 19.47 35.34
N PHE A 213 -13.70 19.44 34.02
CA PHE A 213 -14.59 20.36 33.29
C PHE A 213 -16.06 20.18 33.70
N TYR A 214 -16.50 18.94 33.91
CA TYR A 214 -17.87 18.68 34.37
C TYR A 214 -18.07 19.16 35.81
N GLN A 215 -17.12 18.89 36.71
CA GLN A 215 -17.16 19.34 38.10
C GLN A 215 -17.11 20.87 38.25
N SER A 216 -16.47 21.61 37.35
CA SER A 216 -16.43 23.07 37.41
C SER A 216 -17.70 23.76 36.89
N ARG A 217 -18.61 23.01 36.27
CA ARG A 217 -19.91 23.49 35.75
C ARG A 217 -21.10 23.19 36.68
N VAL A 218 -20.90 22.41 37.73
CA VAL A 218 -21.88 22.12 38.79
C VAL A 218 -21.56 22.98 40.01
#